data_AF-A0A7C5WUU3-F1
#
_entry.id   AF-A0A7C5WUU3-F1
#
_cell.length_a   1.000
_cell.length_b   1.000
_cell.length_c   1.000
_cell.angle_alpha   90.00
_cell.angle_beta   90.00
_cell.angle_gamma   90.00
#
_symmetry.space_group_name_H-M   'P 1'
#
loop_
_entity.id
_entity.type
_entity.pdbx_description
1 polymer ?
#
loop_
_entity_poly.entity_id
_entity_poly.type
_entity_poly.pdbx_seq_one_letter_code
_entity_poly.pdbx_strand_id
1 'polypeptide(L)'
;MKRWAGWAFLALVLGLTAWGVWRNPGEKARPVYGVRAEAKTFVREVSGEGEVVGRVLRLAFANSGRVAEVYVAKGDRVQAGQTLARLENRELARQLDLARGRLRAARDERARLAAAHRTQKARLTAQIDE
;
A
#
# COMPACT_ATOMS: atom_id res chain seq x y z
N MET A 1 6.74 69.36 -85.88
CA MET A 1 7.69 69.38 -84.75
C MET A 1 7.09 68.82 -83.44
N LYS A 2 6.23 67.79 -83.46
CA LYS A 2 5.46 67.30 -82.28
C LYS A 2 5.91 65.94 -81.70
N ARG A 3 6.99 65.33 -82.21
CA ARG A 3 7.46 63.98 -81.77
C ARG A 3 8.41 64.00 -80.57
N TRP A 4 9.12 65.11 -80.33
CA TRP A 4 10.05 65.26 -79.20
C TRP A 4 9.30 65.37 -77.87
N ALA A 5 8.20 66.13 -77.82
CA ALA A 5 7.43 66.32 -76.59
C ALA A 5 6.89 65.00 -75.99
N GLY A 6 6.53 64.02 -76.82
CA GLY A 6 6.10 62.70 -76.36
C GLY A 6 7.23 61.89 -75.72
N TRP A 7 8.46 61.98 -76.26
CA TRP A 7 9.63 61.30 -75.70
C TRP A 7 10.11 61.94 -74.41
N ALA A 8 10.03 63.27 -74.30
CA ALA A 8 10.32 63.98 -73.05
C ALA A 8 9.33 63.61 -71.93
N PHE A 9 8.03 63.49 -72.26
CA PHE A 9 7.02 63.06 -71.29
C PHE A 9 7.20 61.59 -70.88
N LEU A 10 7.51 60.71 -71.82
CA LEU A 10 7.78 59.30 -71.53
C LEU A 10 9.02 59.13 -70.63
N ALA A 11 10.09 59.87 -70.90
CA ALA A 11 11.29 59.87 -70.08
C ALA A 11 11.05 60.44 -68.68
N LEU A 12 10.20 61.46 -68.55
CA LEU A 12 9.80 62.03 -67.26
C LEU A 12 9.00 61.02 -66.42
N VAL A 13 8.03 60.35 -67.05
CA VAL A 13 7.20 59.34 -66.37
C VAL A 13 8.04 58.13 -65.96
N LEU A 14 8.93 57.65 -66.83
CA LEU A 14 9.88 56.58 -66.51
C LEU A 14 10.87 56.99 -65.41
N GLY A 15 11.32 58.25 -65.42
CA GLY A 15 12.19 58.78 -64.36
C GLY A 15 11.49 58.83 -63.00
N LEU A 16 10.21 59.25 -62.98
CA LEU A 16 9.42 59.33 -61.74
C LEU A 16 9.04 57.96 -61.20
N THR A 17 8.71 56.99 -62.05
CA THR A 17 8.42 55.62 -61.61
C THR A 17 9.68 54.90 -61.12
N ALA A 18 10.79 55.05 -61.84
CA ALA A 18 12.09 54.53 -61.40
C ALA A 18 12.52 55.16 -60.07
N TRP A 19 12.29 56.47 -59.90
CA TRP A 19 12.61 57.16 -58.65
C TRP A 19 11.71 56.72 -57.50
N GLY A 20 10.41 56.52 -57.73
CA GLY A 20 9.48 56.02 -56.72
C GLY A 20 9.80 54.60 -56.24
N VAL A 21 10.19 53.73 -57.18
CA VAL A 21 10.64 52.36 -56.84
C VAL A 21 11.99 52.38 -56.12
N TRP A 22 12.91 53.27 -56.52
CA TRP A 22 14.21 53.38 -55.88
C TRP A 22 14.14 53.99 -54.47
N ARG A 23 13.14 54.85 -54.22
CA ARG A 23 12.98 55.53 -52.92
C ARG A 23 12.27 54.68 -51.88
N ASN A 24 11.68 53.53 -52.24
CA ASN A 24 11.00 52.68 -51.27
C ASN A 24 12.04 51.93 -50.41
N PRO A 25 12.31 52.38 -49.17
CA PRO A 25 13.22 51.67 -48.30
C PRO A 25 12.40 50.50 -47.75
N GLY A 26 12.60 49.31 -48.32
CA GLY A 26 11.90 48.10 -47.88
C GLY A 26 11.93 48.00 -46.35
N GLU A 27 10.76 47.83 -45.74
CA GLU A 27 10.60 47.72 -44.29
C GLU A 27 11.59 46.70 -43.75
N LYS A 28 12.59 47.20 -43.00
CA LYS A 28 13.64 46.35 -42.44
C LYS A 28 12.98 45.46 -41.40
N ALA A 29 12.91 44.17 -41.72
CA ALA A 29 12.37 43.13 -40.83
C ALA A 29 13.00 43.26 -39.45
N ARG A 30 12.16 43.48 -38.43
CA ARG A 30 12.60 43.59 -37.05
C ARG A 30 13.08 42.21 -36.60
N PRO A 31 14.32 42.06 -36.11
CA PRO A 31 14.80 40.77 -35.67
C PRO A 31 13.99 40.33 -34.45
N VAL A 32 13.33 39.18 -34.57
CA VAL A 32 12.67 38.50 -33.45
C VAL A 32 13.63 37.41 -32.98
N TYR A 33 14.01 37.47 -31.72
CA TYR A 33 14.83 36.43 -31.12
C TYR A 33 13.94 35.24 -30.78
N GLY A 34 14.02 34.19 -31.59
CA GLY A 34 13.39 32.90 -31.32
C GLY A 34 14.34 31.99 -30.57
N VAL A 35 13.88 31.39 -29.47
CA VAL A 35 14.60 30.31 -28.80
C VAL A 35 14.04 28.99 -29.34
N ARG A 36 14.90 28.09 -29.81
CA ARG A 36 14.47 26.78 -30.31
C ARG A 36 14.09 25.90 -29.12
N ALA A 37 12.82 25.53 -29.00
CA ALA A 37 12.39 24.57 -28.01
C ALA A 37 12.89 23.16 -28.38
N GLU A 38 13.62 22.52 -27.46
CA GLU A 38 13.99 21.11 -27.57
C GLU A 38 13.00 20.28 -26.74
N ALA A 39 12.44 19.23 -27.33
CA ALA A 39 11.60 18.28 -26.61
C ALA A 39 12.48 17.42 -25.70
N LYS A 40 12.59 17.81 -24.43
CA LYS A 40 13.22 17.02 -23.36
C LYS A 40 12.15 16.50 -22.42
N THR A 41 12.36 15.29 -21.88
CA THR A 41 11.46 14.68 -20.89
C THR A 41 11.52 15.48 -19.59
N PHE A 42 10.46 16.22 -19.30
CA PHE A 42 10.30 16.98 -18.06
C PHE A 42 9.68 16.09 -16.99
N VAL A 43 10.48 15.67 -16.00
CA VAL A 43 9.99 14.92 -14.83
C VAL A 43 9.67 15.94 -13.74
N ARG A 44 8.39 16.16 -13.47
CA ARG A 44 7.94 17.02 -12.36
C ARG A 44 8.05 16.23 -11.06
N GLU A 45 9.14 16.42 -10.35
CA GLU A 45 9.29 15.89 -9.00
C GLU A 45 8.31 16.62 -8.07
N VAL A 46 7.35 15.88 -7.52
CA VAL A 46 6.38 16.41 -6.55
C VAL A 46 6.78 15.87 -5.19
N SER A 47 7.35 16.75 -4.37
CA SER A 47 7.63 16.46 -2.96
C SER A 47 6.35 16.63 -2.15
N GLY A 48 5.95 15.58 -1.44
CA GLY A 48 4.88 15.60 -0.45
C GLY A 48 5.41 15.25 0.92
N GLU A 49 4.87 15.87 1.96
CA GLU A 49 5.17 15.52 3.34
C GLU A 49 4.20 14.43 3.79
N GLY A 50 4.72 13.41 4.47
CA GLY A 50 3.94 12.32 5.04
C GLY A 50 4.51 11.93 6.40
N GLU A 51 3.64 11.68 7.37
CA GLU A 51 4.04 11.22 8.69
C GLU A 51 4.04 9.69 8.76
N VAL A 52 5.15 9.12 9.20
CA VAL A 52 5.25 7.68 9.46
C VAL A 52 4.73 7.40 10.86
N VAL A 53 3.49 6.92 10.97
CA VAL A 53 2.87 6.61 12.26
C VAL A 53 3.04 5.13 12.61
N GLY A 54 3.75 4.85 13.69
CA GLY A 54 3.83 3.53 14.30
C GLY A 54 2.63 3.23 15.20
N ARG A 55 2.24 1.95 15.31
CA ARG A 55 1.21 1.52 16.26
C ARG A 55 1.85 1.17 17.61
N VAL A 56 1.42 1.85 18.67
CA VAL A 56 1.84 1.55 20.04
C VAL A 56 0.74 0.76 20.75
N LEU A 57 1.09 -0.42 21.26
CA LEU A 57 0.17 -1.29 22.01
C LEU A 57 0.67 -1.41 23.45
N ARG A 58 -0.22 -1.21 24.42
CA ARG A 58 0.06 -1.53 25.83
C ARG A 58 -0.36 -2.97 26.10
N LEU A 59 0.62 -3.84 26.33
CA LEU A 59 0.37 -5.24 26.64
C LEU A 59 0.14 -5.38 28.15
N ALA A 60 -0.90 -6.12 28.51
CA ALA A 60 -1.21 -6.49 29.89
C ALA A 60 -1.56 -7.98 29.92
N PHE A 61 -1.34 -8.62 31.06
CA PHE A 61 -1.80 -9.99 31.26
C PHE A 61 -3.32 -10.01 31.44
N ALA A 62 -3.98 -11.02 30.85
CA ALA A 62 -5.42 -11.20 31.00
C ALA A 62 -5.83 -11.57 32.44
N ASN A 63 -4.94 -12.26 33.16
CA ASN A 63 -5.17 -12.69 34.54
C ASN A 63 -4.19 -11.97 35.47
N SER A 64 -4.65 -11.68 36.70
CA SER A 64 -3.76 -11.23 37.77
C SER A 64 -2.85 -12.37 38.24
N GLY A 65 -1.62 -12.03 38.60
CA GLY A 65 -0.63 -13.00 39.05
C GLY A 65 0.74 -12.38 39.28
N ARG A 66 1.64 -13.16 39.88
CA ARG A 66 3.04 -12.76 40.03
C ARG A 66 3.79 -13.04 38.73
N VAL A 67 4.62 -12.12 38.27
CA VAL A 67 5.52 -12.36 37.14
C VAL A 67 6.62 -13.31 37.61
N ALA A 68 6.73 -14.47 36.94
CA ALA A 68 7.81 -15.41 37.18
C ALA A 68 9.10 -14.92 36.51
N GLU A 69 9.00 -14.66 35.21
CA GLU A 69 10.14 -14.38 34.34
C GLU A 69 9.73 -13.42 33.22
N VAL A 70 10.68 -12.59 32.78
CA VAL A 70 10.58 -11.73 31.61
C VAL A 70 11.70 -12.13 30.64
N TYR A 71 11.35 -12.46 29.41
CA TYR A 71 12.27 -13.02 28.41
C TYR A 71 12.83 -11.99 27.43
N VAL A 72 12.40 -10.74 27.52
CA VAL A 72 12.76 -9.67 26.58
C VAL A 72 13.16 -8.40 27.31
N ALA A 73 14.11 -7.67 26.74
CA ALA A 73 14.55 -6.37 27.21
C ALA A 73 13.93 -5.25 26.37
N LYS A 74 14.05 -4.01 26.88
CA LYS A 74 13.62 -2.82 26.13
C LYS A 74 14.48 -2.66 24.88
N GLY A 75 13.84 -2.53 23.72
CA GLY A 75 14.51 -2.36 22.43
C GLY A 75 14.63 -3.65 21.62
N ASP A 76 14.31 -4.80 22.19
CA ASP A 76 14.35 -6.08 21.47
C ASP A 76 13.28 -6.15 20.38
N ARG A 77 13.65 -6.68 19.21
CA ARG A 77 12.70 -7.02 18.16
C ARG A 77 12.06 -8.35 18.48
N VAL A 78 10.73 -8.37 18.46
CA VAL A 78 9.93 -9.56 18.78
C VAL A 78 8.98 -9.89 17.63
N GLN A 79 8.64 -11.17 17.51
CA GLN A 79 7.70 -11.66 16.50
C GLN A 79 6.31 -11.91 17.10
N ALA A 80 5.29 -11.91 16.25
CA ALA A 80 3.94 -12.26 16.68
C ALA A 80 3.89 -13.69 17.24
N GLY A 81 3.28 -13.86 18.42
CA GLY A 81 3.22 -15.15 19.12
C GLY A 81 4.42 -15.47 20.01
N GLN A 82 5.47 -14.64 20.01
CA GLN A 82 6.60 -14.81 20.91
C GLN A 82 6.19 -14.57 22.37
N THR A 83 6.62 -15.46 23.27
CA THR A 83 6.39 -15.27 24.71
C THR A 83 7.31 -14.20 25.25
N LEU A 84 6.73 -13.11 25.76
CA LEU A 84 7.50 -11.97 26.29
C LEU A 84 7.77 -12.10 27.80
N ALA A 85 6.81 -12.64 28.54
CA ALA A 85 6.91 -12.83 29.97
C ALA A 85 5.95 -13.95 30.42
N ARG A 86 6.26 -14.58 31.54
CA ARG A 86 5.49 -15.69 32.11
C ARG A 86 5.01 -15.34 33.51
N LEU A 87 3.74 -15.62 33.79
CA LEU A 87 3.18 -15.53 35.14
C LEU A 87 3.39 -16.84 35.90
N GLU A 88 3.74 -16.73 37.17
CA GLU A 88 3.70 -17.83 38.12
C GLU A 88 2.23 -18.03 38.55
N ASN A 89 1.60 -19.11 38.08
CA ASN A 89 0.19 -19.37 38.43
C ASN A 89 -0.04 -20.82 38.88
N ARG A 90 0.33 -21.08 40.14
CA ARG A 90 0.18 -22.40 40.79
C ARG A 90 -1.28 -22.83 40.91
N GLU A 91 -2.18 -21.88 41.12
CA GLU A 91 -3.61 -22.16 41.27
C GLU A 91 -4.24 -22.61 39.94
N LEU A 92 -3.94 -21.92 38.83
CA LEU A 92 -4.38 -22.35 37.50
C LEU A 92 -3.83 -23.73 37.12
N ALA A 93 -2.59 -24.05 37.50
CA ALA A 93 -2.04 -25.38 37.30
C ALA A 93 -2.83 -26.45 38.08
N ARG A 94 -3.15 -26.21 39.36
CA ARG A 94 -3.99 -27.11 40.15
C ARG A 94 -5.39 -27.28 39.57
N GLN A 95 -6.03 -26.19 39.14
CA GLN A 95 -7.37 -26.25 38.53
C GLN A 95 -7.36 -27.06 37.23
N LEU A 96 -6.32 -26.89 36.42
CA LEU A 96 -6.13 -27.67 35.20
C LEU A 96 -5.99 -29.16 35.50
N ASP A 97 -5.21 -29.53 36.51
CA ASP A 97 -5.03 -30.94 36.90
C ASP A 97 -6.33 -31.55 37.45
N LEU A 98 -7.08 -30.82 38.27
CA LEU A 98 -8.41 -31.24 38.73
C LEU A 98 -9.38 -31.44 37.56
N ALA A 99 -9.41 -30.51 36.61
CA ALA A 99 -10.27 -30.61 35.42
C ALA A 99 -9.89 -31.82 34.54
N ARG A 100 -8.59 -32.08 34.37
CA ARG A 100 -8.09 -33.28 33.67
C ARG A 100 -8.49 -34.56 34.38
N GLY A 101 -8.41 -34.60 35.71
CA GLY A 101 -8.85 -35.74 36.52
C GLY A 101 -10.34 -36.03 36.33
N ARG A 102 -11.19 -34.99 36.40
CA ARG A 102 -12.63 -35.11 36.16
C ARG A 102 -12.93 -35.59 34.73
N LEU A 103 -12.20 -35.08 33.74
CA LEU A 103 -12.36 -35.51 32.35
C LEU A 103 -12.01 -37.00 32.16
N ARG A 104 -10.96 -37.49 32.83
CA ARG A 104 -10.60 -38.93 32.80
C ARG A 104 -11.70 -39.78 33.42
N ALA A 105 -12.15 -39.45 34.62
CA ALA A 105 -13.22 -40.19 35.28
C ALA A 105 -14.51 -40.26 34.44
N ALA A 106 -14.91 -39.15 33.81
CA ALA A 106 -16.08 -39.12 32.93
C ALA A 106 -15.90 -39.99 31.67
N ARG A 107 -14.69 -40.04 31.10
CA ARG A 107 -14.38 -40.90 29.95
C ARG A 107 -14.44 -42.37 30.32
N ASP A 108 -13.89 -42.74 31.47
CA ASP A 108 -13.89 -44.11 31.98
C ASP A 108 -15.32 -44.59 32.25
N GLU A 109 -16.15 -43.73 32.86
CA GLU A 109 -17.56 -44.04 33.10
C GLU A 109 -18.34 -44.24 31.80
N ARG A 110 -18.15 -43.35 30.82
CA ARG A 110 -18.75 -43.52 29.49
C ARG A 110 -18.31 -44.82 28.82
N ALA A 111 -17.03 -45.20 28.95
CA ALA A 111 -16.52 -46.45 28.39
C ALA A 111 -17.17 -47.68 29.05
N ARG A 112 -17.35 -47.66 30.37
CA ARG A 112 -18.05 -48.70 31.13
C ARG A 112 -19.51 -48.84 30.68
N LEU A 113 -20.24 -47.72 30.59
CA LEU A 113 -21.62 -47.71 30.13
C LEU A 113 -21.75 -48.22 28.69
N ALA A 114 -20.84 -47.81 27.80
CA ALA A 114 -20.83 -48.29 26.42
C ALA A 114 -20.55 -49.79 26.31
N ALA A 115 -19.62 -50.31 27.11
CA ALA A 115 -19.33 -51.75 27.19
C ALA A 115 -20.54 -52.53 27.70
N ALA A 116 -21.18 -52.06 28.78
CA ALA A 116 -22.38 -52.67 29.34
C ALA A 116 -23.51 -52.73 28.29
N HIS A 117 -23.77 -51.62 27.59
CA HIS A 117 -24.79 -51.56 26.55
C HIS A 117 -24.51 -52.50 25.36
N ARG A 118 -23.23 -52.66 24.97
CA ARG A 118 -22.85 -53.65 23.92
C ARG A 118 -23.16 -55.07 24.36
N THR A 119 -22.81 -55.43 25.60
CA THR A 119 -23.11 -56.78 26.13
C THR A 119 -24.61 -57.03 26.21
N GLN A 120 -25.40 -56.03 26.60
CA GLN A 120 -26.86 -56.15 26.67
C GLN A 120 -27.48 -56.32 25.28
N LYS A 121 -27.03 -55.54 24.29
CA LYS A 121 -27.44 -55.72 22.90
C LYS A 121 -27.11 -57.10 22.35
N ALA A 122 -25.88 -57.58 22.58
CA ALA A 122 -25.45 -58.90 22.11
C ALA A 122 -26.30 -60.04 22.71
N ARG A 123 -26.70 -59.92 23.99
CA ARG A 123 -27.62 -60.87 24.64
C ARG A 123 -29.02 -60.85 24.03
N LEU A 124 -29.55 -59.65 23.76
CA LEU A 124 -30.88 -59.49 23.16
C LEU A 124 -30.93 -60.05 21.73
N THR A 125 -29.89 -59.84 20.93
CA THR A 125 -29.83 -60.42 19.57
C THR A 125 -29.72 -61.94 19.60
N ALA A 126 -28.93 -62.51 20.52
CA ALA A 126 -28.82 -63.96 20.67
C ALA A 126 -30.15 -64.63 21.08
N GLN A 127 -31.04 -63.91 21.77
CA GLN A 127 -32.37 -64.40 22.16
C GLN A 127 -33.43 -64.37 21.06
N ILE A 128 -33.20 -63.62 19.97
CA ILE A 128 -34.15 -63.49 18.85
C ILE A 128 -33.85 -64.52 17.75
N ASP A 129 -32.58 -64.93 17.62
CA ASP A 129 -32.13 -65.90 16.63
C ASP A 129 -32.34 -67.38 17.05
N GLU A 130 -32.83 -67.63 18.27
CA GLU A 130 -33.16 -68.96 18.84
C GLU A 130 -34.69 -69.14 18.92
#